data_AF-W0V233-F1
#
_entry.id   AF-W0V233-F1
#
_cell.length_a   1.000
_cell.length_b   1.000
_cell.length_c   1.000
_cell.angle_alpha   90.00
_cell.angle_beta   90.00
_cell.angle_gamma   90.00
#
_symmetry.space_group_name_H-M   'P 1'
#
loop_
_entity.id
_entity.type
_entity.pdbx_description
1 polymer ?
#
loop_
_entity_poly.entity_id
_entity_poly.type
_entity_poly.pdbx_seq_one_letter_code
_entity_poly.pdbx_strand_id
1 'polypeptide(L)'
;MRITTTLFKTSLLLLLAATLAACSGKPAPLASEIDEGVLMVAIFGKNYRPASKDALTTWNNPDKHNKRGRYLLQAIAHTVLPDGVTVLVVNAQPAGADGQSTAIHDTPGLLNVFFMKQDGDQWQVLKRHEEGAIGNSGYVGDVKWIKLGADKPGMEIINSLVYYGNVSTSTVLYDLSDQKVRKVAGFAIHADNDVACDPEDHPDANKCWNVTGDYHFVAPQKPGPYDDVMMLISGKSELAQETDAAQQEQSAAAKEANAPEQEENAPEPSTKKAGRVVTKINQWARYAYDGKQYQLVEGENNIRHGF
;
A
#
# COMPACT_ATOMS: atom_id res chain seq x y z
N MET A 1 -38.81 -77.97 39.01
CA MET A 1 -38.66 -77.38 40.36
C MET A 1 -37.51 -76.38 40.28
N ARG A 2 -37.78 -75.11 40.61
CA ARG A 2 -36.86 -73.96 40.44
C ARG A 2 -35.65 -74.06 41.39
N ILE A 3 -34.45 -73.68 40.92
CA ILE A 3 -33.47 -72.89 41.68
C ILE A 3 -32.72 -71.95 40.72
N THR A 4 -32.92 -70.65 40.93
CA THR A 4 -32.18 -69.49 40.43
C THR A 4 -30.82 -69.36 41.12
N THR A 5 -29.74 -69.00 40.39
CA THR A 5 -28.64 -68.22 40.98
C THR A 5 -28.01 -67.28 39.96
N THR A 6 -27.91 -66.02 40.36
CA THR A 6 -27.41 -64.82 39.66
C THR A 6 -25.95 -64.55 40.07
N LEU A 7 -25.07 -64.07 39.17
CA LEU A 7 -23.79 -63.37 39.50
C LEU A 7 -23.29 -62.63 38.23
N PHE A 8 -23.41 -61.30 38.08
CA PHE A 8 -22.65 -60.14 38.62
C PHE A 8 -21.27 -59.83 37.98
N LYS A 9 -21.14 -58.58 37.48
CA LYS A 9 -19.95 -57.72 37.27
C LYS A 9 -18.96 -58.11 36.16
N THR A 10 -18.41 -57.20 35.35
CA THR A 10 -17.92 -55.85 35.69
C THR A 10 -17.87 -54.94 34.46
N SER A 11 -18.52 -53.78 34.52
CA SER A 11 -18.28 -52.64 33.62
C SER A 11 -17.04 -51.88 34.07
N LEU A 12 -16.16 -51.53 33.13
CA LEU A 12 -15.12 -50.52 33.33
C LEU A 12 -15.33 -49.42 32.28
N LEU A 13 -16.14 -48.41 32.63
CA LEU A 13 -16.18 -47.14 31.90
C LEU A 13 -15.09 -46.24 32.51
N LEU A 14 -14.03 -45.99 31.75
CA LEU A 14 -13.10 -44.89 32.05
C LEU A 14 -13.80 -43.57 31.70
N LEU A 15 -14.22 -42.81 32.71
CA LEU A 15 -14.53 -41.39 32.52
C LEU A 15 -13.21 -40.62 32.38
N LEU A 16 -12.88 -40.22 31.16
CA LEU A 16 -11.92 -39.15 30.90
C LEU A 16 -12.63 -37.82 31.20
N ALA A 17 -12.53 -37.34 32.43
CA ALA A 17 -12.92 -35.98 32.76
C ALA A 17 -11.83 -35.01 32.28
N ALA A 18 -11.95 -34.55 31.03
CA ALA A 18 -11.18 -33.42 30.54
C ALA A 18 -11.65 -32.15 31.27
N THR A 19 -10.89 -31.72 32.27
CA THR A 19 -11.05 -30.41 32.91
C THR A 19 -10.58 -29.33 31.92
N LEU A 20 -11.51 -28.86 31.09
CA LEU A 20 -11.39 -27.56 30.44
C LEU A 20 -11.48 -26.49 31.55
N ALA A 21 -10.34 -26.09 32.09
CA ALA A 21 -10.22 -24.84 32.83
C ALA A 21 -10.52 -23.70 31.84
N ALA A 22 -11.79 -23.31 31.76
CA ALA A 22 -12.20 -22.11 31.07
C ALA A 22 -11.55 -20.92 31.78
N CYS A 23 -10.45 -20.39 31.22
CA CYS A 23 -9.97 -19.07 31.58
C CYS A 23 -11.14 -18.11 31.41
N SER A 24 -11.69 -17.59 32.51
CA SER A 24 -12.76 -16.60 32.55
C SER A 24 -12.23 -15.21 32.14
N GLY A 25 -11.51 -15.14 31.02
CA GLY A 25 -11.13 -13.88 30.40
C GLY A 25 -12.32 -13.31 29.64
N LYS A 26 -12.53 -11.99 29.73
CA LYS A 26 -13.44 -11.27 28.84
C LYS A 26 -13.05 -11.62 27.39
N PRO A 27 -14.00 -11.98 26.51
CA PRO A 27 -13.69 -12.23 25.11
C PRO A 27 -13.00 -11.00 24.50
N ALA A 28 -12.06 -11.23 23.58
CA ALA A 28 -11.39 -10.14 22.88
C ALA A 28 -12.43 -9.28 22.14
N PRO A 29 -12.31 -7.94 22.16
CA PRO A 29 -13.25 -7.06 21.47
C PRO A 29 -13.20 -7.31 19.96
N LEU A 30 -14.33 -7.09 19.28
CA LEU A 30 -14.34 -7.03 17.82
C LEU A 30 -13.70 -5.71 17.36
N ALA A 31 -13.06 -5.71 16.18
CA ALA A 31 -12.44 -4.50 15.64
C ALA A 31 -13.43 -3.32 15.59
N SER A 32 -14.66 -3.54 15.10
CA SER A 32 -15.70 -2.50 15.01
C SER A 32 -16.13 -1.88 16.34
N GLU A 33 -15.78 -2.49 17.47
CA GLU A 33 -16.13 -2.01 18.81
C GLU A 33 -15.03 -1.14 19.43
N ILE A 34 -13.86 -1.06 18.80
CA ILE A 34 -12.70 -0.36 19.36
C ILE A 34 -12.67 1.08 18.81
N ASP A 35 -12.76 2.05 19.70
CA ASP A 35 -12.46 3.44 19.37
C ASP A 35 -10.95 3.62 19.24
N GLU A 36 -10.49 4.03 18.05
CA GLU A 36 -9.09 4.33 17.77
C GLU A 36 -8.51 5.37 18.74
N GLY A 37 -9.32 6.31 19.21
CA GLY A 37 -8.92 7.30 20.20
C GLY A 37 -8.44 6.66 21.50
N VAL A 38 -9.05 5.55 21.93
CA VAL A 38 -8.62 4.80 23.13
C VAL A 38 -7.25 4.15 22.90
N LEU A 39 -7.02 3.60 21.71
CA LEU A 39 -5.72 3.03 21.33
C LEU A 39 -4.64 4.12 21.25
N MET A 40 -4.97 5.26 20.64
CA MET A 40 -4.09 6.42 20.54
C MET A 40 -3.74 7.00 21.93
N VAL A 41 -4.70 7.06 22.86
CA VAL A 41 -4.43 7.43 24.27
C VAL A 41 -3.48 6.44 24.92
N ALA A 42 -3.65 5.14 24.70
CA ALA A 42 -2.77 4.14 25.30
C ALA A 42 -1.32 4.23 24.79
N ILE A 43 -1.12 4.62 23.53
CA ILE A 43 0.22 4.77 22.93
C ILE A 43 0.85 6.13 23.29
N PHE A 44 0.09 7.21 23.16
CA PHE A 44 0.63 8.58 23.20
C PHE A 44 0.31 9.33 24.50
N GLY A 45 -0.59 8.80 25.33
CA GLY A 45 -0.98 9.38 26.61
C GLY A 45 -1.38 10.84 26.48
N LYS A 46 -0.74 11.70 27.27
CA LYS A 46 -0.98 13.15 27.28
C LYS A 46 -0.69 13.86 25.95
N ASN A 47 0.03 13.23 25.03
CA ASN A 47 0.34 13.82 23.73
C ASN A 47 -0.81 13.65 22.73
N TYR A 48 -1.79 12.77 23.01
CA TYR A 48 -3.00 12.64 22.22
C TYR A 48 -3.95 13.81 22.49
N ARG A 49 -4.52 14.36 21.43
CA ARG A 49 -5.43 15.52 21.41
C ARG A 49 -6.80 15.03 20.92
N PRO A 50 -7.76 14.74 21.83
CA PRO A 50 -9.05 14.15 21.44
C PRO A 50 -9.86 15.00 20.46
N ALA A 51 -9.74 16.34 20.54
CA ALA A 51 -10.48 17.24 19.66
C ALA A 51 -10.06 17.15 18.19
N SER A 52 -8.77 16.94 17.93
CA SER A 52 -8.19 16.79 16.59
C SER A 52 -7.93 15.34 16.19
N LYS A 53 -8.18 14.39 17.09
CA LYS A 53 -7.95 12.93 16.92
C LYS A 53 -6.54 12.60 16.45
N ASP A 54 -5.55 13.33 16.96
CA ASP A 54 -4.15 13.15 16.61
C ASP A 54 -3.27 13.22 17.85
N ALA A 55 -1.99 12.88 17.71
CA ALA A 55 -0.98 13.09 18.74
C ALA A 55 0.17 13.95 18.20
N LEU A 56 0.74 14.81 19.04
CA LEU A 56 1.90 15.62 18.69
C LEU A 56 3.11 15.14 19.49
N THR A 57 4.14 14.62 18.81
CA THR A 57 5.33 14.08 19.47
C THR A 57 6.61 14.41 18.72
N THR A 58 7.75 14.05 19.30
CA THR A 58 9.06 14.12 18.66
C THR A 58 9.61 12.73 18.35
N TRP A 59 10.01 12.51 17.11
CA TRP A 59 10.54 11.23 16.62
C TRP A 59 11.90 11.43 15.95
N ASN A 60 12.69 10.37 15.85
CA ASN A 60 13.86 10.36 14.98
C ASN A 60 13.46 10.71 13.54
N ASN A 61 14.25 11.58 12.92
CA ASN A 61 14.08 11.87 11.50
C ASN A 61 14.62 10.68 10.68
N PRO A 62 13.84 10.10 9.76
CA PRO A 62 14.25 8.93 8.98
C PRO A 62 15.43 9.25 8.04
N ASP A 63 15.54 10.47 7.54
CA ASP A 63 16.63 10.90 6.65
C ASP A 63 17.86 11.36 7.44
N LYS A 64 17.65 11.79 8.69
CA LYS A 64 18.67 12.33 9.58
C LYS A 64 18.52 11.71 10.95
N HIS A 65 18.93 10.44 11.09
CA HIS A 65 18.75 9.65 12.32
C HIS A 65 19.32 10.29 13.59
N ASN A 66 20.25 11.24 13.48
CA ASN A 66 20.81 12.02 14.61
C ASN A 66 19.98 13.25 14.99
N LYS A 67 18.88 13.54 14.29
CA LYS A 67 17.97 14.65 14.55
C LYS A 67 16.60 14.12 14.91
N ARG A 68 15.93 14.82 15.84
CA ARG A 68 14.51 14.59 16.11
C ARG A 68 13.68 15.63 15.39
N GLY A 69 12.65 15.16 14.67
CA GLY A 69 11.61 16.00 14.10
C GLY A 69 10.37 16.00 15.00
N ARG A 70 9.53 17.02 14.84
CA ARG A 70 8.19 17.02 15.43
C ARG A 70 7.22 16.45 14.41
N TYR A 71 6.31 15.60 14.86
CA TYR A 71 5.36 14.89 14.00
C TYR A 71 3.96 14.96 14.59
N LEU A 72 2.98 15.10 13.70
CA LEU A 72 1.57 14.92 13.95
C LEU A 72 1.22 13.48 13.55
N LEU A 73 0.60 12.74 14.47
CA LEU A 73 0.32 11.31 14.33
C LEU A 73 -1.17 11.05 14.37
N GLN A 74 -1.68 10.31 13.39
CA GLN A 74 -3.09 9.98 13.26
C GLN A 74 -3.26 8.49 13.07
N ALA A 75 -4.21 7.89 13.77
CA ALA A 75 -4.70 6.57 13.44
C ALA A 75 -5.32 6.61 12.04
N ILE A 76 -5.00 5.61 11.21
CA ILE A 76 -5.56 5.49 9.85
C ILE A 76 -6.34 4.19 9.65
N ALA A 77 -6.02 3.15 10.42
CA ALA A 77 -6.76 1.90 10.42
C ALA A 77 -6.40 1.05 11.64
N HIS A 78 -7.31 0.17 12.05
CA HIS A 78 -7.02 -0.91 12.99
C HIS A 78 -7.74 -2.20 12.64
N THR A 79 -7.28 -3.32 13.20
CA THR A 79 -7.92 -4.63 13.12
C THR A 79 -7.60 -5.48 14.34
N VAL A 80 -8.29 -6.61 14.50
CA VAL A 80 -7.98 -7.63 15.50
C VAL A 80 -7.56 -8.90 14.77
N LEU A 81 -6.35 -9.36 15.06
CA LEU A 81 -5.78 -10.58 14.49
C LEU A 81 -6.44 -11.84 15.08
N PRO A 82 -6.31 -13.02 14.44
CA PRO A 82 -6.92 -14.26 14.92
C PRO A 82 -6.51 -14.69 16.34
N ASP A 83 -5.35 -14.24 16.82
CA ASP A 83 -4.84 -14.49 18.18
C ASP A 83 -5.37 -13.49 19.22
N GLY A 84 -6.23 -12.55 18.81
CA GLY A 84 -6.81 -11.50 19.65
C GLY A 84 -5.94 -10.27 19.83
N VAL A 85 -4.77 -10.20 19.17
CA VAL A 85 -3.93 -9.00 19.19
C VAL A 85 -4.57 -7.93 18.31
N THR A 86 -4.72 -6.72 18.83
CA THR A 86 -5.16 -5.55 18.06
C THR A 86 -3.96 -4.91 17.37
N VAL A 87 -4.10 -4.60 16.09
CA VAL A 87 -3.09 -3.87 15.31
C VAL A 87 -3.65 -2.49 14.97
N LEU A 88 -2.89 -1.44 15.29
CA LEU A 88 -3.19 -0.06 14.91
C LEU A 88 -2.11 0.45 13.95
N VAL A 89 -2.54 1.00 12.82
CA VAL A 89 -1.68 1.72 11.89
C VAL A 89 -1.82 3.21 12.15
N VAL A 90 -0.66 3.87 12.29
CA VAL A 90 -0.55 5.29 12.57
C VAL A 90 0.32 5.94 11.51
N ASN A 91 -0.24 6.92 10.80
CA ASN A 91 0.51 7.82 9.94
C ASN A 91 1.19 8.88 10.80
N ALA A 92 2.47 9.16 10.55
CA ALA A 92 3.14 10.33 11.12
C ALA A 92 3.60 11.27 10.00
N GLN A 93 3.24 12.54 10.11
CA GLN A 93 3.62 13.59 9.18
C GLN A 93 4.41 14.71 9.88
N PRO A 94 5.39 15.35 9.21
CA PRO A 94 6.15 16.45 9.80
C PRO A 94 5.23 17.56 10.28
N ALA A 95 5.54 18.13 11.45
CA ALA A 95 4.75 19.18 12.06
C ALA A 95 5.58 20.39 12.48
N GLY A 96 4.97 21.57 12.32
CA GLY A 96 5.53 22.87 12.66
C GLY A 96 5.52 23.18 14.16
N ALA A 97 6.01 24.37 14.49
CA ALA A 97 6.01 24.87 15.86
C ALA A 97 4.60 25.04 16.43
N ASP A 98 3.65 25.38 15.55
CA ASP A 98 2.21 25.52 15.78
C ASP A 98 1.46 24.18 15.90
N GLY A 99 2.16 23.06 15.67
CA GLY A 99 1.58 21.72 15.72
C GLY A 99 0.67 21.36 14.55
N GLN A 100 0.79 22.09 13.44
CA GLN A 100 0.14 21.77 12.16
C GLN A 100 1.09 21.00 11.24
N SER A 101 0.53 20.27 10.28
CA SER A 101 1.35 19.58 9.26
C SER A 101 2.14 20.59 8.44
N THR A 102 3.40 20.26 8.16
CA THR A 102 4.25 20.99 7.21
C THR A 102 4.56 20.15 5.98
N ALA A 103 3.81 19.06 5.76
CA ALA A 103 3.98 18.22 4.60
C ALA A 103 3.62 18.96 3.32
N ILE A 104 4.47 18.82 2.31
CA ILE A 104 4.20 19.24 0.93
C ILE A 104 4.07 17.98 0.06
N HIS A 105 3.77 18.18 -1.22
CA HIS A 105 3.55 17.10 -2.18
C HIS A 105 4.57 15.94 -2.08
N ASP A 106 5.87 16.24 -2.08
CA ASP A 106 6.92 15.21 -2.05
C ASP A 106 7.28 14.70 -0.65
N THR A 107 6.56 15.16 0.39
CA THR A 107 6.81 14.71 1.76
C THR A 107 6.18 13.35 1.98
N PRO A 108 6.94 12.28 2.28
CA PRO A 108 6.35 11.00 2.62
C PRO A 108 5.69 11.03 4.01
N GLY A 109 4.72 10.16 4.23
CA GLY A 109 4.29 9.77 5.57
C GLY A 109 5.27 8.77 6.19
N LEU A 110 5.29 8.67 7.52
CA LEU A 110 6.03 7.63 8.23
C LEU A 110 5.06 6.58 8.76
N LEU A 111 5.25 5.35 8.34
CA LEU A 111 4.38 4.24 8.71
C LEU A 111 4.77 3.69 10.08
N ASN A 112 3.78 3.67 10.98
CA ASN A 112 3.93 3.10 12.31
C ASN A 112 2.84 2.07 12.55
N VAL A 113 3.24 0.91 13.06
CA VAL A 113 2.31 -0.18 13.35
C VAL A 113 2.49 -0.61 14.81
N PHE A 114 1.41 -0.55 15.58
CA PHE A 114 1.40 -0.92 17.00
C PHE A 114 0.58 -2.19 17.18
N PHE A 115 1.12 -3.13 17.92
CA PHE A 115 0.46 -4.37 18.33
C PHE A 115 0.11 -4.25 19.79
N MET A 116 -1.16 -4.48 20.12
CA MET A 116 -1.71 -4.17 21.43
C MET A 116 -2.61 -5.29 21.92
N LYS A 117 -2.67 -5.46 23.23
CA LYS A 117 -3.63 -6.35 23.88
C LYS A 117 -4.36 -5.60 24.97
N GLN A 118 -5.66 -5.87 25.07
CA GLN A 118 -6.45 -5.39 26.18
C GLN A 118 -6.24 -6.30 27.39
N ASP A 119 -5.92 -5.70 28.54
CA ASP A 119 -5.82 -6.33 29.85
C ASP A 119 -6.75 -5.58 30.80
N GLY A 120 -7.93 -6.16 31.05
CA GLY A 120 -9.03 -5.48 31.73
C GLY A 120 -9.49 -4.24 30.95
N ASP A 121 -9.42 -3.07 31.60
CA ASP A 121 -9.78 -1.77 31.00
C ASP A 121 -8.57 -1.03 30.42
N GLN A 122 -7.39 -1.66 30.42
CA GLN A 122 -6.16 -1.05 29.94
C GLN A 122 -5.68 -1.70 28.65
N TRP A 123 -5.06 -0.89 27.81
CA TRP A 123 -4.41 -1.36 26.59
C TRP A 123 -2.90 -1.35 26.79
N GLN A 124 -2.27 -2.48 26.51
CA GLN A 124 -0.82 -2.65 26.60
C GLN A 124 -0.24 -2.75 25.19
N VAL A 125 0.79 -1.95 24.91
CA VAL A 125 1.57 -2.05 23.67
C VAL A 125 2.53 -3.23 23.81
N LEU A 126 2.32 -4.27 23.00
CA LEU A 126 3.16 -5.46 22.96
C LEU A 126 4.41 -5.24 22.09
N LYS A 127 4.21 -4.57 20.96
CA LYS A 127 5.23 -4.37 19.93
C LYS A 127 4.94 -3.11 19.14
N ARG A 128 6.01 -2.45 18.70
CA ARG A 128 5.97 -1.32 17.77
C ARG A 128 6.86 -1.63 16.58
N HIS A 129 6.36 -1.31 15.40
CA HIS A 129 7.12 -1.26 14.17
C HIS A 129 7.12 0.17 13.66
N GLU A 130 8.31 0.66 13.35
CA GLU A 130 8.52 1.96 12.72
C GLU A 130 9.14 1.65 11.36
N GLU A 131 8.39 1.83 10.29
CA GLU A 131 8.90 1.67 8.93
C GLU A 131 9.43 3.00 8.41
N GLY A 132 10.26 2.93 7.37
CA GLY A 132 10.74 4.11 6.65
C GLY A 132 9.63 4.93 6.00
N ALA A 133 10.06 5.99 5.32
CA ALA A 133 9.18 6.92 4.62
C ALA A 133 8.45 6.21 3.45
N ILE A 134 7.13 6.37 3.37
CA ILE A 134 6.27 5.85 2.31
C ILE A 134 5.16 6.87 2.02
N GLY A 135 4.64 6.83 0.81
CA GLY A 135 3.53 7.68 0.42
C GLY A 135 3.98 9.09 0.03
N ASN A 136 3.05 10.04 0.07
CA ASN A 136 3.28 11.43 -0.32
C ASN A 136 2.34 12.37 0.46
N SER A 137 2.56 13.69 0.35
CA SER A 137 1.76 14.70 1.04
C SER A 137 1.60 14.48 2.57
N GLY A 138 2.59 13.83 3.20
CA GLY A 138 2.59 13.48 4.62
C GLY A 138 1.75 12.24 4.96
N TYR A 139 1.19 11.54 3.97
CA TYR A 139 0.31 10.41 4.17
C TYR A 139 0.94 9.12 3.64
N VAL A 140 0.85 8.03 4.40
CA VAL A 140 1.40 6.72 4.00
C VAL A 140 0.58 6.01 2.93
N GLY A 141 -0.71 6.35 2.80
CA GLY A 141 -1.67 5.67 1.93
C GLY A 141 -2.80 4.98 2.71
N ASP A 142 -3.73 4.41 1.96
CA ASP A 142 -4.88 3.70 2.51
C ASP A 142 -4.52 2.27 2.90
N VAL A 143 -5.07 1.82 4.03
CA VAL A 143 -4.78 0.50 4.57
C VAL A 143 -5.90 -0.48 4.23
N LYS A 144 -5.53 -1.67 3.72
CA LYS A 144 -6.44 -2.82 3.64
C LYS A 144 -5.86 -4.01 4.39
N TRP A 145 -6.74 -4.72 5.10
CA TRP A 145 -6.39 -5.97 5.79
C TRP A 145 -6.55 -7.14 4.83
N ILE A 146 -5.49 -7.92 4.66
CA ILE A 146 -5.43 -8.99 3.65
C ILE A 146 -4.94 -10.29 4.28
N LYS A 147 -5.08 -11.39 3.53
CA LYS A 147 -4.44 -12.67 3.84
C LYS A 147 -3.41 -12.96 2.76
N LEU A 148 -2.14 -13.05 3.16
CA LEU A 148 -1.03 -13.41 2.27
C LEU A 148 -0.94 -14.92 2.05
N GLY A 149 -1.75 -15.70 2.77
CA GLY A 149 -1.81 -17.15 2.80
C GLY A 149 -2.76 -17.60 3.92
N ALA A 150 -3.00 -18.91 4.04
CA ALA A 150 -4.01 -19.47 4.96
C ALA A 150 -3.93 -18.90 6.40
N ASP A 151 -2.72 -18.84 6.96
CA ASP A 151 -2.44 -18.38 8.32
C ASP A 151 -1.50 -17.17 8.35
N LYS A 152 -1.52 -16.36 7.28
CA LYS A 152 -0.65 -15.20 7.13
C LYS A 152 -1.47 -13.90 7.06
N PRO A 153 -1.85 -13.32 8.22
CA PRO A 153 -2.44 -11.98 8.23
C PRO A 153 -1.44 -10.97 7.67
N GLY A 154 -1.94 -10.13 6.78
CA GLY A 154 -1.16 -9.09 6.14
C GLY A 154 -1.88 -7.75 6.12
N MET A 155 -1.12 -6.75 5.73
CA MET A 155 -1.58 -5.39 5.51
C MET A 155 -1.11 -4.94 4.13
N GLU A 156 -2.04 -4.39 3.38
CA GLU A 156 -1.78 -3.67 2.14
C GLU A 156 -1.81 -2.18 2.43
N ILE A 157 -0.85 -1.44 1.89
CA ILE A 157 -0.88 0.03 1.82
C ILE A 157 -0.96 0.42 0.35
N ILE A 158 -2.03 1.15 -0.01
CA ILE A 158 -2.23 1.70 -1.34
C ILE A 158 -1.94 3.19 -1.30
N ASN A 159 -1.01 3.64 -2.13
CA ASN A 159 -0.68 5.05 -2.24
C ASN A 159 -0.72 5.51 -3.69
N SER A 160 -1.35 6.67 -3.90
CA SER A 160 -1.48 7.33 -5.20
C SER A 160 -0.75 8.66 -5.20
N LEU A 161 0.00 8.94 -6.25
CA LEU A 161 0.72 10.19 -6.49
C LEU A 161 0.16 10.84 -7.75
N VAL A 162 -0.17 12.12 -7.68
CA VAL A 162 -0.56 12.92 -8.85
C VAL A 162 0.45 14.03 -9.04
N TYR A 163 1.28 13.95 -10.07
CA TYR A 163 2.35 14.92 -10.30
C TYR A 163 2.42 15.35 -11.77
N TYR A 164 2.27 16.65 -12.02
CA TYR A 164 2.24 17.24 -13.36
C TYR A 164 1.31 16.49 -14.35
N GLY A 165 0.09 16.17 -13.92
CA GLY A 165 -0.88 15.47 -14.75
C GLY A 165 -0.61 13.97 -14.96
N ASN A 166 0.41 13.42 -14.32
CA ASN A 166 0.66 11.98 -14.24
C ASN A 166 0.08 11.44 -12.95
N VAL A 167 -0.63 10.32 -13.02
CA VAL A 167 -1.12 9.58 -11.87
C VAL A 167 -0.32 8.29 -11.77
N SER A 168 0.08 7.93 -10.55
CA SER A 168 0.62 6.61 -10.28
C SER A 168 0.13 6.07 -8.95
N THR A 169 -0.40 4.85 -8.98
CA THR A 169 -0.81 4.13 -7.78
C THR A 169 0.08 2.92 -7.59
N SER A 170 0.58 2.78 -6.37
CA SER A 170 1.38 1.64 -5.92
C SER A 170 0.71 0.96 -4.75
N THR A 171 1.02 -0.33 -4.61
CA THR A 171 0.68 -1.09 -3.41
C THR A 171 1.94 -1.64 -2.77
N VAL A 172 1.93 -1.72 -1.44
CA VAL A 172 2.98 -2.34 -0.63
C VAL A 172 2.34 -3.33 0.32
N LEU A 173 2.84 -4.56 0.32
CA LEU A 173 2.32 -5.65 1.13
C LEU A 173 3.24 -5.91 2.32
N TYR A 174 2.65 -6.06 3.49
CA TYR A 174 3.34 -6.34 4.75
C TYR A 174 2.80 -7.61 5.41
N ASP A 175 3.70 -8.47 5.88
CA ASP A 175 3.37 -9.59 6.76
C ASP A 175 3.34 -9.12 8.23
N LEU A 176 2.25 -9.47 8.92
CA LEU A 176 2.02 -9.16 10.34
C LEU A 176 2.19 -10.37 11.26
N SER A 177 2.39 -11.58 10.72
CA SER A 177 2.45 -12.84 11.46
C SER A 177 3.73 -13.03 12.29
N ASP A 178 4.82 -12.36 11.91
CA ASP A 178 6.11 -12.50 12.56
C ASP A 178 6.33 -11.47 13.69
N GLN A 179 7.36 -11.70 14.50
CA GLN A 179 7.79 -10.75 15.54
C GLN A 179 8.15 -9.36 14.99
N LYS A 180 8.39 -9.21 13.68
CA LYS A 180 8.62 -7.94 13.01
C LYS A 180 7.64 -7.80 11.85
N VAL A 181 7.10 -6.60 11.65
CA VAL A 181 6.36 -6.32 10.42
C VAL A 181 7.36 -6.35 9.29
N ARG A 182 7.07 -7.12 8.25
CA ARG A 182 7.98 -7.29 7.11
C ARG A 182 7.29 -6.86 5.83
N LYS A 183 7.87 -5.92 5.11
CA LYS A 183 7.52 -5.68 3.72
C LYS A 183 7.84 -6.93 2.89
N VAL A 184 6.84 -7.52 2.26
CA VAL A 184 6.98 -8.71 1.41
C VAL A 184 6.83 -8.38 -0.07
N ALA A 185 6.17 -7.29 -0.43
CA ALA A 185 6.07 -6.85 -1.83
C ALA A 185 5.94 -5.33 -1.96
N GLY A 186 6.23 -4.81 -3.14
CA GLY A 186 5.79 -3.49 -3.57
C GLY A 186 5.80 -3.42 -5.10
N PHE A 187 4.69 -2.96 -5.69
CA PHE A 187 4.56 -2.84 -7.14
C PHE A 187 3.51 -1.80 -7.52
N ALA A 188 3.65 -1.24 -8.73
CA ALA A 188 2.64 -0.36 -9.31
C ALA A 188 1.39 -1.16 -9.70
N ILE A 189 0.22 -0.59 -9.44
CA ILE A 189 -1.09 -1.15 -9.82
C ILE A 189 -1.87 -0.22 -10.73
N HIS A 190 -1.41 1.03 -10.90
CA HIS A 190 -2.00 1.95 -11.87
C HIS A 190 -0.98 3.01 -12.28
N ALA A 191 -1.04 3.42 -13.54
CA ALA A 191 -0.34 4.57 -14.04
C ALA A 191 -1.12 5.16 -15.21
N ASP A 192 -1.32 6.47 -15.20
CA ASP A 192 -1.86 7.22 -16.33
C ASP A 192 -1.23 8.60 -16.44
N ASN A 193 -1.43 9.23 -17.60
CA ASN A 193 -1.13 10.64 -17.79
C ASN A 193 -2.23 11.33 -18.59
N ASP A 194 -3.49 10.94 -18.39
CA ASP A 194 -4.61 11.38 -19.22
C ASP A 194 -4.75 12.92 -19.19
N VAL A 195 -4.52 13.55 -18.02
CA VAL A 195 -4.53 15.01 -17.87
C VAL A 195 -3.40 15.67 -18.66
N ALA A 196 -2.18 15.13 -18.58
CA ALA A 196 -1.03 15.62 -19.35
C ALA A 196 -1.13 15.32 -20.86
N CYS A 197 -2.18 14.60 -21.26
CA CYS A 197 -2.43 14.17 -22.63
C CYS A 197 -3.66 14.80 -23.27
N ASP A 198 -4.31 15.74 -22.57
CA ASP A 198 -5.37 16.54 -23.15
C ASP A 198 -4.81 17.29 -24.39
N PRO A 199 -5.34 17.04 -25.60
CA PRO A 199 -4.85 17.70 -26.81
C PRO A 199 -5.11 19.21 -26.81
N GLU A 200 -6.04 19.73 -26.00
CA GLU A 200 -6.30 21.16 -25.86
C GLU A 200 -5.23 21.85 -25.00
N ASP A 201 -4.88 21.24 -23.86
CA ASP A 201 -3.90 21.81 -22.92
C ASP A 201 -2.44 21.44 -23.26
N HIS A 202 -2.24 20.26 -23.89
CA HIS A 202 -0.94 19.66 -24.13
C HIS A 202 -0.84 19.05 -25.55
N PRO A 203 -0.92 19.88 -26.61
CA PRO A 203 -0.83 19.42 -28.01
C PRO A 203 0.51 18.72 -28.31
N ASP A 204 1.56 19.03 -27.54
CA ASP A 204 2.89 18.48 -27.73
C ASP A 204 3.11 17.11 -27.06
N ALA A 205 2.14 16.57 -26.33
CA ALA A 205 2.27 15.27 -25.67
C ALA A 205 2.45 14.12 -26.67
N ASN A 206 3.69 13.60 -26.79
CA ASN A 206 4.03 12.55 -27.75
C ASN A 206 3.60 11.14 -27.31
N LYS A 207 3.43 10.91 -26.01
CA LYS A 207 3.09 9.60 -25.46
C LYS A 207 2.03 9.74 -24.37
N CYS A 208 0.98 8.95 -24.51
CA CYS A 208 -0.10 8.84 -23.53
C CYS A 208 -0.26 7.40 -23.09
N TRP A 209 -0.70 7.19 -21.86
CA TRP A 209 -1.02 5.87 -21.35
C TRP A 209 -2.07 5.96 -20.25
N ASN A 210 -2.87 4.92 -20.14
CA ASN A 210 -3.73 4.65 -19.00
C ASN A 210 -3.73 3.13 -18.82
N VAL A 211 -3.12 2.67 -17.74
CA VAL A 211 -2.88 1.25 -17.46
C VAL A 211 -3.23 0.95 -16.03
N THR A 212 -4.02 -0.10 -15.82
CA THR A 212 -4.45 -0.57 -14.50
C THR A 212 -4.15 -2.06 -14.37
N GLY A 213 -3.68 -2.43 -13.18
CA GLY A 213 -3.43 -3.80 -12.77
C GLY A 213 -4.32 -4.18 -11.60
N ASP A 214 -5.23 -5.12 -11.83
CA ASP A 214 -6.01 -5.75 -10.78
C ASP A 214 -5.29 -7.00 -10.31
N TYR A 215 -5.06 -7.15 -9.00
CA TYR A 215 -4.35 -8.31 -8.48
C TYR A 215 -5.14 -9.06 -7.41
N HIS A 216 -4.83 -10.34 -7.26
CA HIS A 216 -5.38 -11.23 -6.24
C HIS A 216 -4.37 -12.31 -5.86
N PHE A 217 -4.58 -12.93 -4.70
CA PHE A 217 -3.79 -14.07 -4.25
C PHE A 217 -4.29 -15.37 -4.90
N VAL A 218 -3.36 -16.22 -5.33
CA VAL A 218 -3.64 -17.53 -5.94
C VAL A 218 -2.76 -18.61 -5.29
N ALA A 219 -3.21 -19.86 -5.34
CA ALA A 219 -2.45 -20.97 -4.78
C ALA A 219 -0.99 -20.98 -5.31
N PRO A 220 0.00 -21.16 -4.44
CA PRO A 220 1.40 -20.98 -4.81
C PRO A 220 1.87 -22.13 -5.71
N GLN A 221 2.70 -21.81 -6.71
CA GLN A 221 3.30 -22.82 -7.60
C GLN A 221 4.32 -23.70 -6.89
N LYS A 222 4.95 -23.17 -5.84
CA LYS A 222 5.95 -23.86 -5.02
C LYS A 222 5.50 -23.83 -3.56
N PRO A 223 5.74 -24.89 -2.77
CA PRO A 223 5.48 -24.85 -1.35
C PRO A 223 6.19 -23.67 -0.69
N GLY A 224 5.45 -22.87 0.08
CA GLY A 224 5.95 -21.66 0.69
C GLY A 224 4.99 -21.12 1.75
N PRO A 225 5.42 -20.10 2.51
CA PRO A 225 4.60 -19.51 3.55
C PRO A 225 3.43 -18.67 3.01
N TYR A 226 3.46 -18.29 1.74
CA TYR A 226 2.49 -17.38 1.13
C TYR A 226 1.90 -17.94 -0.16
N ASP A 227 0.71 -17.44 -0.49
CA ASP A 227 0.10 -17.56 -1.81
C ASP A 227 0.85 -16.71 -2.82
N ASP A 228 0.81 -17.08 -4.10
CA ASP A 228 1.35 -16.25 -5.17
C ASP A 228 0.43 -15.05 -5.44
N VAL A 229 0.97 -13.98 -6.02
CA VAL A 229 0.16 -12.83 -6.49
C VAL A 229 -0.02 -12.95 -7.99
N MET A 230 -1.27 -12.96 -8.44
CA MET A 230 -1.63 -12.87 -9.86
C MET A 230 -2.17 -11.48 -10.14
N MET A 231 -1.60 -10.81 -11.14
CA MET A 231 -2.04 -9.50 -11.62
C MET A 231 -2.53 -9.61 -13.06
N LEU A 232 -3.71 -9.06 -13.33
CA LEU A 232 -4.28 -8.87 -14.65
C LEU A 232 -4.14 -7.40 -15.01
N ILE A 233 -3.47 -7.11 -16.12
CA ILE A 233 -3.09 -5.76 -16.53
C ILE A 233 -3.85 -5.42 -17.80
N SER A 234 -4.56 -4.30 -17.78
CA SER A 234 -5.31 -3.81 -18.93
C SER A 234 -5.13 -2.32 -19.12
N GLY A 235 -5.38 -1.85 -20.34
CA GLY A 235 -5.34 -0.41 -20.63
C GLY A 235 -4.94 -0.13 -22.07
N LYS A 236 -4.31 1.03 -22.25
CA LYS A 236 -3.81 1.47 -23.56
C LYS A 236 -2.57 2.36 -23.41
N SER A 237 -1.78 2.38 -24.47
CA SER A 237 -0.78 3.42 -24.70
C SER A 237 -1.02 4.04 -26.08
N GLU A 238 -0.72 5.31 -26.23
CA GLU A 238 -0.93 6.05 -27.46
C GLU A 238 0.36 6.81 -27.80
N LEU A 239 0.80 6.71 -29.05
CA LEU A 239 1.96 7.44 -29.56
C LEU A 239 1.49 8.39 -30.66
N ALA A 240 1.89 9.65 -30.58
CA ALA A 240 1.64 10.61 -31.64
C ALA A 240 2.27 10.13 -32.95
N GLN A 241 1.54 10.21 -34.06
CA GLN A 241 2.13 10.02 -35.38
C GLN A 241 2.80 11.32 -35.81
N GLU A 242 4.09 11.23 -36.14
CA GLU A 242 4.72 12.28 -36.93
C GLU A 242 4.07 12.28 -38.32
N THR A 243 3.65 13.44 -38.80
CA THR A 243 3.22 13.60 -40.19
C THR A 243 4.45 13.73 -41.09
N ASP A 244 4.33 13.26 -42.32
CA ASP A 244 5.35 13.48 -43.36
C ASP A 244 5.67 14.99 -43.54
N ALA A 245 4.70 15.87 -43.26
CA ALA A 245 4.87 17.32 -43.26
C ALA A 245 5.76 17.82 -42.10
N ALA A 246 5.61 17.27 -40.88
CA ALA A 246 6.46 17.62 -39.74
C ALA A 246 7.90 17.11 -39.93
N GLN A 247 8.08 15.95 -40.58
CA GLN A 247 9.39 15.44 -40.98
C GLN A 247 10.03 16.26 -42.11
N GLN A 248 9.23 16.78 -43.05
CA GLN A 248 9.70 17.71 -44.09
C GLN A 248 10.07 19.09 -43.54
N GLU A 249 9.33 19.64 -42.59
CA GLU A 249 9.66 20.92 -41.95
C GLU A 249 10.91 20.82 -41.06
N GLN A 250 11.07 19.74 -40.27
CA GLN A 250 12.31 19.51 -39.52
C GLN A 250 13.54 19.33 -40.43
N SER A 251 13.37 18.67 -41.58
CA SER A 251 14.46 18.50 -42.56
C SER A 251 14.72 19.76 -43.41
N ALA A 252 13.74 20.66 -43.56
CA ALA A 252 13.90 21.98 -44.16
C ALA A 252 14.57 22.97 -43.19
N ALA A 253 14.14 23.04 -41.93
CA ALA A 253 14.76 23.87 -40.90
C ALA A 253 16.21 23.47 -40.59
N ALA A 254 16.53 22.17 -40.62
CA ALA A 254 17.91 21.67 -40.52
C ALA A 254 18.77 22.02 -41.75
N LYS A 255 18.16 22.28 -42.90
CA LYS A 255 18.86 22.78 -44.10
C LYS A 255 19.05 24.31 -44.08
N GLU A 256 18.12 25.05 -43.48
CA GLU A 256 18.16 26.52 -43.37
C GLU A 256 19.07 27.02 -42.25
N ALA A 257 19.34 26.22 -41.21
CA ALA A 257 20.30 26.54 -40.15
C ALA A 257 21.78 26.65 -40.59
N ASN A 258 22.06 26.51 -41.90
CA ASN A 258 23.37 26.80 -42.52
C ASN A 258 23.37 28.10 -43.37
N ALA A 259 22.29 28.90 -43.34
CA ALA A 259 22.21 30.20 -44.01
C ALA A 259 22.37 31.36 -43.00
N PRO A 260 23.09 32.44 -43.35
CA PRO A 260 23.34 33.55 -42.43
C PRO A 260 22.07 34.37 -42.16
N GLU A 261 21.87 34.67 -40.88
CA GLU A 261 20.86 35.48 -40.19
C GLU A 261 20.05 36.46 -41.07
N GLN A 262 18.76 36.16 -41.23
CA GLN A 262 17.70 37.18 -41.34
C GLN A 262 16.60 36.85 -40.33
N GLU A 263 16.64 37.58 -39.23
CA GLU A 263 15.67 37.59 -38.15
C GLU A 263 14.53 38.56 -38.53
N GLU A 264 13.40 38.05 -39.02
CA GLU A 264 12.09 38.66 -38.80
C GLU A 264 10.95 37.78 -39.36
N ASN A 265 10.05 37.34 -38.45
CA ASN A 265 8.73 36.78 -38.73
C ASN A 265 8.66 35.37 -39.36
N ALA A 266 9.27 34.37 -38.72
CA ALA A 266 8.89 32.98 -38.98
C ALA A 266 7.49 32.71 -38.38
N PRO A 267 6.51 32.20 -39.15
CA PRO A 267 5.24 31.77 -38.61
C PRO A 267 5.45 30.62 -37.63
N GLU A 268 4.80 30.66 -36.46
CA GLU A 268 4.82 29.53 -35.53
C GLU A 268 4.31 28.29 -36.27
N PRO A 269 5.07 27.18 -36.31
CA PRO A 269 4.66 25.97 -37.00
C PRO A 269 3.36 25.48 -36.35
N SER A 270 2.27 25.45 -37.12
CA SER A 270 1.01 24.91 -36.63
C SER A 270 1.16 23.39 -36.47
N THR A 271 1.45 22.92 -35.26
CA THR A 271 1.69 21.51 -34.90
C THR A 271 0.39 20.72 -34.84
N LYS A 272 -0.36 20.69 -35.94
CA LYS A 272 -1.54 19.83 -36.06
C LYS A 272 -1.08 18.37 -36.26
N LYS A 273 -0.76 17.68 -35.16
CA LYS A 273 -0.34 16.27 -35.18
C LYS A 273 -1.44 15.40 -35.80
N ALA A 274 -1.03 14.48 -36.67
CA ALA A 274 -1.90 13.40 -37.13
C ALA A 274 -2.29 12.52 -35.94
N GLY A 275 -3.39 11.78 -36.08
CA GLY A 275 -3.97 10.97 -35.02
C GLY A 275 -2.96 10.08 -34.28
N ARG A 276 -3.30 9.66 -33.06
CA ARG A 276 -2.42 8.81 -32.25
C ARG A 276 -2.58 7.33 -32.62
N VAL A 277 -1.47 6.59 -32.65
CA VAL A 277 -1.49 5.11 -32.73
C VAL A 277 -1.82 4.56 -31.36
N VAL A 278 -2.98 3.91 -31.24
CA VAL A 278 -3.42 3.28 -29.98
C VAL A 278 -2.97 1.82 -29.93
N THR A 279 -2.18 1.47 -28.91
CA THR A 279 -1.80 0.10 -28.57
C THR A 279 -2.58 -0.35 -27.34
N LYS A 280 -3.46 -1.34 -27.49
CA LYS A 280 -4.17 -1.95 -26.36
C LYS A 280 -3.20 -2.80 -25.53
N ILE A 281 -3.33 -2.72 -24.21
CA ILE A 281 -2.59 -3.52 -23.24
C ILE A 281 -3.56 -4.53 -22.64
N ASN A 282 -3.18 -5.81 -22.72
CA ASN A 282 -3.85 -6.92 -22.08
C ASN A 282 -2.78 -7.97 -21.74
N GLN A 283 -2.29 -7.90 -20.51
CA GLN A 283 -1.15 -8.67 -20.02
C GLN A 283 -1.46 -9.25 -18.65
N TRP A 284 -0.57 -10.10 -18.15
CA TRP A 284 -0.65 -10.61 -16.80
C TRP A 284 0.76 -10.77 -16.24
N ALA A 285 0.85 -10.78 -14.91
CA ALA A 285 2.08 -11.00 -14.17
C ALA A 285 1.79 -11.90 -12.97
N ARG A 286 2.66 -12.89 -12.74
CA ARG A 286 2.63 -13.72 -11.54
C ARG A 286 3.86 -13.45 -10.71
N TYR A 287 3.66 -13.23 -9.43
CA TYR A 287 4.74 -13.07 -8.46
C TYR A 287 4.70 -14.21 -7.44
N ALA A 288 5.87 -14.77 -7.14
CA ALA A 288 6.05 -15.77 -6.10
C ALA A 288 7.07 -15.29 -5.07
N TYR A 289 6.89 -15.71 -3.82
CA TYR A 289 7.81 -15.35 -2.74
C TYR A 289 9.12 -16.15 -2.83
N ASP A 290 10.26 -15.47 -2.91
CA ASP A 290 11.59 -16.07 -3.11
C ASP A 290 12.32 -16.46 -1.81
N GLY A 291 11.65 -16.32 -0.66
CA GLY A 291 12.26 -16.44 0.67
C GLY A 291 12.53 -15.10 1.35
N LYS A 292 12.54 -14.00 0.59
CA LYS A 292 12.73 -12.62 1.07
C LYS A 292 11.57 -11.69 0.70
N GLN A 293 11.15 -11.71 -0.56
CA GLN A 293 10.06 -10.88 -1.09
C GLN A 293 9.40 -11.55 -2.31
N TYR A 294 8.25 -11.04 -2.73
CA TYR A 294 7.61 -11.41 -3.98
C TYR A 294 8.47 -10.96 -5.17
N GLN A 295 8.70 -11.87 -6.11
CA GLN A 295 9.43 -11.63 -7.36
C GLN A 295 8.56 -12.04 -8.55
N LEU A 296 8.66 -11.29 -9.64
CA LEU A 296 8.03 -11.67 -10.91
C LEU A 296 8.62 -13.01 -11.37
N VAL A 297 7.79 -14.03 -11.53
CA VAL A 297 8.20 -15.36 -11.97
C VAL A 297 7.66 -15.72 -13.35
N GLU A 298 6.54 -15.13 -13.75
CA GLU A 298 5.93 -15.34 -15.07
C GLU A 298 5.18 -14.08 -15.52
N GLY A 299 5.06 -13.89 -16.83
CA GLY A 299 4.39 -12.72 -17.42
C GLY A 299 5.24 -11.44 -17.36
N GLU A 300 4.58 -10.29 -17.46
CA GLU A 300 5.21 -8.97 -17.47
C GLU A 300 4.37 -7.95 -16.71
N ASN A 301 5.01 -7.10 -15.91
CA ASN A 301 4.37 -5.91 -15.34
C ASN A 301 4.99 -4.66 -15.93
N ASN A 302 4.32 -4.13 -16.95
CA ASN A 302 4.73 -2.92 -17.66
C ASN A 302 4.07 -1.64 -17.09
N ILE A 303 3.40 -1.72 -15.94
CA ILE A 303 2.94 -0.54 -15.22
C ILE A 303 4.19 0.16 -14.66
N ARG A 304 4.69 1.15 -15.40
CA ARG A 304 5.87 1.93 -15.00
C ARG A 304 5.40 3.17 -14.25
N HIS A 305 6.12 3.51 -13.18
CA HIS A 305 6.12 4.86 -12.66
C HIS A 305 6.75 5.75 -13.72
N GLY A 306 5.96 6.61 -14.36
CA GLY A 306 6.46 7.63 -15.27
C GLY A 306 7.13 8.75 -14.49
N PHE A 307 8.38 8.53 -14.06
CA PHE A 307 9.28 9.57 -13.56
C PHE A 307 10.67 9.36 -14.16
#